data_AF-A0A819GNX8-F1
#
_entry.id   AF-A0A819GNX8-F1
#
_cell.length_a   1.000
_cell.length_b   1.000
_cell.length_c   1.000
_cell.angle_alpha   90.00
_cell.angle_beta   90.00
_cell.angle_gamma   90.00
#
_symmetry.space_group_name_H-M   'P 1'
#
loop_
_entity.id
_entity.type
_entity.pdbx_description
1 polymer ?
#
loop_
_entity_poly.entity_id
_entity_poly.type
_entity_poly.pdbx_seq_one_letter_code
_entity_poly.pdbx_strand_id
1 'polypeptide(L)'
;FNTTARAQITAKTLAIFGRFDIPIAIGQNTGTRDIFEYEWAQNYTLDQFQKDGGIIYENGEDALLNEMQKANLDNIYNVIEISPSTSLGHVLQHLNPELLKYIRLFIMAGSVYYGYDNSSQPSKEYNIYTDISSAQRIFNSSWAYFGLAPLDTTIFMQFYGSLWEKFYSYRNQNKYVQLIIDSYTIWYNNGGKHYGALKPFSPENGTSIMYDVLAVFLAASYPSVSTMINQQLPLIVTSDGFTKINSTFGKPVNVSVAFQTKDPYISTQFIGITVLESIIMSP
;
A
#
# COMPACT_ATOMS: atom_id res chain seq x y z
N PHE A 1 -12.39 0.16 -11.60
CA PHE A 1 -11.67 1.23 -10.91
C PHE A 1 -11.35 2.34 -11.89
N ASN A 2 -11.59 3.59 -11.49
CA ASN A 2 -11.22 4.75 -12.28
C ASN A 2 -9.73 5.05 -12.05
N THR A 3 -8.87 4.42 -12.85
CA THR A 3 -7.41 4.53 -12.71
C THR A 3 -6.88 5.90 -13.14
N THR A 4 -7.55 6.59 -14.07
CA THR A 4 -7.23 7.97 -14.46
C THR A 4 -7.36 8.93 -13.27
N ALA A 5 -8.47 8.84 -12.53
CA ALA A 5 -8.68 9.67 -11.34
C ALA A 5 -7.64 9.38 -10.24
N ARG A 6 -7.25 8.11 -10.06
CA ARG A 6 -6.14 7.73 -9.15
C ARG A 6 -4.81 8.32 -9.61
N ALA A 7 -4.51 8.24 -10.90
CA ALA A 7 -3.31 8.84 -11.47
C ALA A 7 -3.28 10.37 -11.26
N GLN A 8 -4.42 11.07 -11.31
CA GLN A 8 -4.50 12.50 -11.01
C GLN A 8 -4.19 12.82 -9.55
N ILE A 9 -4.65 11.99 -8.61
CA ILE A 9 -4.30 12.12 -7.18
C ILE A 9 -2.80 11.97 -7.00
N THR A 10 -2.20 10.92 -7.60
CA THR A 10 -0.74 10.72 -7.61
C THR A 10 -0.01 11.90 -8.25
N ALA A 11 -0.49 12.40 -9.40
CA ALA A 11 0.12 13.52 -10.11
C ALA A 11 0.14 14.80 -9.28
N LYS A 12 -0.99 15.17 -8.67
CA LYS A 12 -1.05 16.34 -7.77
C LYS A 12 -0.14 16.17 -6.56
N THR A 13 -0.05 14.95 -6.05
CA THR A 13 0.86 14.63 -4.94
C THR A 13 2.31 14.83 -5.35
N LEU A 14 2.76 14.19 -6.43
CA LEU A 14 4.13 14.31 -6.92
C LEU A 14 4.50 15.76 -7.28
N ALA A 15 3.57 16.53 -7.85
CA ALA A 15 3.78 17.94 -8.14
C ALA A 15 4.05 18.78 -6.88
N ILE A 16 3.30 18.53 -5.79
CA ILE A 16 3.51 19.22 -4.50
C ILE A 16 4.87 18.85 -3.88
N PHE A 17 5.31 17.61 -4.07
CA PHE A 17 6.66 17.13 -3.74
C PHE A 17 7.75 17.54 -4.74
N GLY A 18 7.41 18.16 -5.87
CA GLY A 18 8.37 18.53 -6.91
C GLY A 18 9.03 17.33 -7.61
N ARG A 19 8.41 16.14 -7.57
CA ARG A 19 8.97 14.86 -8.06
C ARG A 19 8.44 14.49 -9.44
N PHE A 20 8.67 15.36 -10.41
CA PHE A 20 8.31 15.13 -11.82
C PHE A 20 9.17 14.05 -12.50
N ASP A 21 10.31 13.71 -11.90
CA ASP A 21 11.21 12.64 -12.32
C ASP A 21 10.64 11.23 -12.09
N ILE A 22 9.63 11.10 -11.21
CA ILE A 22 8.94 9.84 -10.97
C ILE A 22 7.83 9.66 -12.02
N PRO A 23 7.90 8.64 -12.89
CA PRO A 23 6.87 8.41 -13.89
C PRO A 23 5.58 7.88 -13.26
N ILE A 24 4.44 8.30 -13.82
CA ILE A 24 3.12 7.76 -13.50
C ILE A 24 2.69 6.87 -14.66
N ALA A 25 2.43 5.59 -14.37
CA ALA A 25 1.91 4.65 -15.35
C ALA A 25 0.46 4.29 -15.01
N ILE A 26 -0.48 4.53 -15.92
CA ILE A 26 -1.91 4.44 -15.65
C ILE A 26 -2.38 2.99 -15.83
N GLY A 27 -2.87 2.36 -14.76
CA GLY A 27 -3.43 1.01 -14.83
C GLY A 27 -4.72 0.93 -15.65
N GLN A 28 -5.19 -0.28 -15.93
CA GLN A 28 -6.41 -0.49 -16.70
C GLN A 28 -7.65 0.12 -16.00
N ASN A 29 -8.40 0.95 -16.74
CA ASN A 29 -9.67 1.46 -16.24
C ASN A 29 -10.72 0.34 -16.26
N THR A 30 -11.18 -0.06 -15.08
CA THR A 30 -12.16 -1.14 -14.90
C THR A 30 -13.51 -0.62 -14.37
N GLY A 31 -13.82 0.66 -14.59
CA GLY A 31 -15.13 1.25 -14.30
C GLY A 31 -15.09 2.50 -13.44
N THR A 32 -16.26 3.10 -13.19
CA THR A 32 -16.43 4.46 -12.66
C THR A 32 -16.52 4.56 -11.14
N ARG A 33 -16.07 3.54 -10.39
CA ARG A 33 -16.18 3.53 -8.93
C ARG A 33 -15.62 4.83 -8.33
N ASP A 34 -16.43 5.45 -7.47
CA ASP A 34 -16.08 6.69 -6.79
C ASP A 34 -14.79 6.54 -5.98
N ILE A 35 -14.01 7.61 -5.99
CA ILE A 35 -12.78 7.76 -5.21
C ILE A 35 -13.01 8.94 -4.30
N PHE A 36 -13.19 8.67 -3.01
CA PHE A 36 -13.65 9.68 -2.05
C PHE A 36 -12.73 10.90 -1.96
N GLU A 37 -11.43 10.70 -2.20
CA GLU A 37 -10.42 11.77 -2.20
C GLU A 37 -10.27 12.50 -3.55
N TYR A 38 -10.91 12.04 -4.65
CA TYR A 38 -10.65 12.58 -5.99
C TYR A 38 -11.00 14.06 -6.13
N GLU A 39 -12.01 14.55 -5.41
CA GLU A 39 -12.38 15.96 -5.39
C GLU A 39 -11.20 16.86 -4.98
N TRP A 40 -10.28 16.37 -4.14
CA TRP A 40 -9.06 17.08 -3.78
C TRP A 40 -8.15 17.30 -4.98
N ALA A 41 -8.10 16.36 -5.92
CA ALA A 41 -7.20 16.39 -7.07
C ALA A 41 -7.84 16.88 -8.37
N GLN A 42 -9.16 17.07 -8.41
CA GLN A 42 -9.92 17.33 -9.64
C GLN A 42 -9.42 18.53 -10.46
N ASN A 43 -8.80 19.52 -9.81
CA ASN A 43 -8.30 20.74 -10.45
C ASN A 43 -6.87 20.63 -10.98
N TYR A 44 -6.21 19.48 -10.82
CA TYR A 44 -4.86 19.23 -11.34
C TYR A 44 -4.91 18.04 -12.30
N THR A 45 -4.85 18.33 -13.60
CA THR A 45 -5.00 17.32 -14.65
C THR A 45 -3.68 16.64 -14.96
N LEU A 46 -3.76 15.46 -15.59
CA LEU A 46 -2.58 14.76 -16.12
C LEU A 46 -1.84 15.59 -17.17
N ASP A 47 -2.57 16.31 -18.03
CA ASP A 47 -1.98 17.26 -18.98
C ASP A 47 -1.19 18.36 -18.28
N GLN A 48 -1.69 18.87 -17.14
CA GLN A 48 -0.98 19.87 -16.36
C GLN A 48 0.29 19.28 -15.76
N PHE A 49 0.24 18.06 -15.22
CA PHE A 49 1.42 17.36 -14.71
C PHE A 49 2.50 17.18 -15.79
N GLN A 50 2.12 16.82 -17.02
CA GLN A 50 3.07 16.75 -18.14
C GLN A 50 3.64 18.11 -18.52
N LYS A 51 2.82 19.17 -18.55
CA LYS A 51 3.29 20.55 -18.79
C LYS A 51 4.29 21.02 -17.74
N ASP A 52 4.12 20.57 -16.50
CA ASP A 52 5.03 20.86 -15.38
C ASP A 52 6.31 20.00 -15.43
N GLY A 53 6.47 19.12 -16.42
CA GLY A 53 7.66 18.30 -16.67
C GLY A 53 7.53 16.85 -16.22
N GLY A 54 6.34 16.42 -15.79
CA GLY A 54 6.07 15.05 -15.36
C GLY A 54 6.00 14.04 -16.51
N ILE A 55 6.28 12.77 -16.20
CA ILE A 55 6.25 11.67 -17.16
C ILE A 55 4.99 10.83 -16.95
N ILE A 56 4.24 10.56 -18.03
CA ILE A 56 3.03 9.73 -18.01
C ILE A 56 3.15 8.61 -19.05
N TYR A 57 2.83 7.39 -18.62
CA TYR A 57 2.59 6.24 -19.50
C TYR A 57 1.10 5.86 -19.44
N GLU A 58 0.44 5.84 -20.59
CA GLU A 58 -0.99 5.49 -20.66
C GLU A 58 -1.25 4.00 -20.41
N ASN A 59 -0.30 3.13 -20.77
CA ASN A 59 -0.37 1.70 -20.47
C ASN A 59 0.52 1.34 -19.28
N GLY A 60 -0.10 1.28 -18.10
CA GLY A 60 0.59 0.98 -16.85
C GLY A 60 1.17 -0.42 -16.75
N GLU A 61 0.52 -1.42 -17.34
CA GLU A 61 0.99 -2.81 -17.29
C GLU A 61 2.21 -3.01 -18.20
N ASP A 62 2.19 -2.44 -19.42
CA ASP A 62 3.36 -2.46 -20.31
C ASP A 62 4.54 -1.71 -19.69
N ALA A 63 4.30 -0.54 -19.09
CA ALA A 63 5.33 0.24 -18.42
C ALA A 63 5.94 -0.53 -17.24
N LEU A 64 5.11 -1.17 -16.41
CA LEU A 64 5.56 -2.00 -15.30
C LEU A 64 6.36 -3.22 -15.77
N LEU A 65 5.89 -3.91 -16.82
CA LEU A 65 6.63 -5.04 -17.43
C LEU A 65 8.00 -4.59 -17.92
N ASN A 66 8.06 -3.50 -18.69
CA ASN A 66 9.32 -2.96 -19.23
C ASN A 66 10.29 -2.56 -18.11
N GLU A 67 9.79 -2.05 -16.99
CA GLU A 67 10.62 -1.70 -15.84
C GLU A 67 11.13 -2.96 -15.11
N MET A 68 10.25 -3.92 -14.81
CA MET A 68 10.63 -5.16 -14.13
C MET A 68 11.58 -6.03 -14.96
N GLN A 69 11.53 -5.95 -16.29
CA GLN A 69 12.48 -6.63 -17.18
C GLN A 69 13.93 -6.18 -17.03
N LYS A 70 14.16 -5.00 -16.42
CA LYS A 70 15.51 -4.49 -16.13
C LYS A 70 16.13 -5.09 -14.87
N ALA A 71 15.38 -5.87 -14.09
CA ALA A 71 15.85 -6.46 -12.85
C ALA A 71 17.01 -7.44 -13.10
N ASN A 72 18.11 -7.28 -12.37
CA ASN A 72 19.27 -8.16 -12.46
C ASN A 72 20.10 -8.04 -11.17
N LEU A 73 21.26 -8.71 -11.09
CA LEU A 73 22.09 -8.71 -9.88
C LEU A 73 22.57 -7.30 -9.48
N ASP A 74 22.79 -6.41 -10.45
CA ASP A 74 23.21 -5.02 -10.25
C ASP A 74 22.03 -4.05 -10.08
N ASN A 75 20.80 -4.52 -10.31
CA ASN A 75 19.58 -3.72 -10.25
C ASN A 75 18.45 -4.49 -9.57
N ILE A 76 18.49 -4.51 -8.23
CA ILE A 76 17.50 -5.17 -7.39
C ILE A 76 16.29 -4.25 -7.20
N TYR A 77 15.10 -4.74 -7.52
CA TYR A 77 13.85 -3.99 -7.34
C TYR A 77 13.19 -4.31 -5.99
N ASN A 78 12.68 -3.26 -5.34
CA ASN A 78 11.65 -3.39 -4.31
C ASN A 78 10.32 -2.96 -4.92
N VAL A 79 9.40 -3.90 -5.10
CA VAL A 79 8.04 -3.66 -5.58
C VAL A 79 7.12 -3.57 -4.37
N ILE A 80 6.33 -2.50 -4.31
CA ILE A 80 5.33 -2.29 -3.27
C ILE A 80 3.94 -2.38 -3.92
N GLU A 81 3.12 -3.34 -3.50
CA GLU A 81 1.74 -3.51 -3.97
C GLU A 81 0.77 -3.22 -2.82
N ILE A 82 -0.09 -2.22 -3.01
CA ILE A 82 -1.06 -1.76 -2.01
C ILE A 82 -2.46 -1.61 -2.63
N SER A 83 -2.76 -2.48 -3.58
CA SER A 83 -4.00 -2.48 -4.35
C SER A 83 -4.35 -3.91 -4.76
N PRO A 84 -5.54 -4.16 -5.33
CA PRO A 84 -5.84 -5.44 -5.93
C PRO A 84 -4.74 -5.92 -6.86
N SER A 85 -4.45 -7.22 -6.81
CA SER A 85 -3.30 -7.85 -7.46
C SER A 85 -3.31 -7.88 -8.99
N THR A 86 -4.33 -7.29 -9.62
CA THR A 86 -4.61 -7.38 -11.05
C THR A 86 -3.42 -6.98 -11.92
N SER A 87 -2.91 -5.75 -11.81
CA SER A 87 -1.84 -5.28 -12.70
C SER A 87 -0.55 -6.09 -12.57
N LEU A 88 -0.10 -6.39 -11.34
CA LEU A 88 1.11 -7.20 -11.14
C LEU A 88 0.88 -8.64 -11.61
N GLY A 89 -0.30 -9.21 -11.32
CA GLY A 89 -0.67 -10.54 -11.79
C GLY A 89 -0.72 -10.66 -13.31
N HIS A 90 -1.15 -9.62 -14.04
CA HIS A 90 -1.07 -9.58 -15.50
C HIS A 90 0.38 -9.49 -15.98
N VAL A 91 1.19 -8.60 -15.42
CA VAL A 91 2.61 -8.47 -15.77
C VAL A 91 3.37 -9.78 -15.58
N LEU A 92 3.10 -10.52 -14.51
CA LEU A 92 3.72 -11.82 -14.24
C LEU A 92 3.36 -12.92 -15.27
N GLN A 93 2.33 -12.74 -16.10
CA GLN A 93 2.04 -13.65 -17.21
C GLN A 93 3.09 -13.55 -18.32
N HIS A 94 3.73 -12.39 -18.43
CA HIS A 94 4.64 -12.05 -19.53
C HIS A 94 6.09 -11.86 -19.06
N LEU A 95 6.31 -11.66 -17.77
CA LEU A 95 7.64 -11.53 -17.19
C LEU A 95 8.38 -12.88 -17.18
N ASN A 96 9.67 -12.86 -17.53
CA ASN A 96 10.53 -14.03 -17.33
C ASN A 96 10.62 -14.38 -15.83
N PRO A 97 10.15 -15.56 -15.38
CA PRO A 97 10.13 -15.92 -13.96
C PRO A 97 11.50 -15.89 -13.28
N GLU A 98 12.58 -16.09 -14.04
CA GLU A 98 13.95 -16.02 -13.52
C GLU A 98 14.33 -14.64 -12.99
N LEU A 99 13.65 -13.57 -13.44
CA LEU A 99 13.92 -12.22 -12.95
C LEU A 99 13.44 -12.02 -11.52
N LEU A 100 12.50 -12.84 -11.03
CA LEU A 100 11.93 -12.70 -9.69
C LEU A 100 12.96 -12.89 -8.58
N LYS A 101 14.09 -13.58 -8.84
CA LYS A 101 15.22 -13.67 -7.90
C LYS A 101 15.95 -12.35 -7.66
N TYR A 102 15.61 -11.30 -8.43
CA TYR A 102 16.12 -9.94 -8.29
C TYR A 102 15.02 -8.95 -7.86
N ILE A 103 13.81 -9.44 -7.56
CA ILE A 103 12.66 -8.61 -7.20
C ILE A 103 12.17 -9.01 -5.83
N ARG A 104 12.15 -8.04 -4.92
CA ARG A 104 11.59 -8.16 -3.58
C ARG A 104 10.20 -7.55 -3.59
N LEU A 105 9.19 -8.32 -3.20
CA LEU A 105 7.81 -7.88 -3.14
C LEU A 105 7.42 -7.57 -1.69
N PHE A 106 6.80 -6.42 -1.48
CA PHE A 106 6.16 -6.02 -0.23
C PHE A 106 4.70 -5.68 -0.53
N ILE A 107 3.75 -6.41 0.07
CA ILE A 107 2.33 -6.27 -0.25
C ILE A 107 1.49 -6.06 1.00
N MET A 108 0.48 -5.18 0.90
CA MET A 108 -0.65 -5.16 1.82
C MET A 108 -1.75 -6.04 1.25
N ALA A 109 -1.91 -7.24 1.81
CA ALA A 109 -2.93 -8.17 1.34
C ALA A 109 -3.15 -9.30 2.35
N GLY A 110 -4.27 -9.99 2.19
CA GLY A 110 -4.52 -11.25 2.88
C GLY A 110 -4.80 -11.12 4.37
N SER A 111 -5.15 -12.26 4.94
CA SER A 111 -5.61 -12.43 6.31
C SER A 111 -5.33 -13.89 6.68
N VAL A 112 -4.42 -14.11 7.64
CA VAL A 112 -3.89 -15.46 7.93
C VAL A 112 -4.55 -16.06 9.16
N TYR A 113 -4.51 -15.36 10.29
CA TYR A 113 -5.12 -15.77 11.55
C TYR A 113 -6.28 -14.87 11.96
N TYR A 114 -6.19 -13.56 11.67
CA TYR A 114 -7.22 -12.57 12.03
C TYR A 114 -7.81 -11.87 10.81
N GLY A 115 -9.10 -11.55 10.88
CA GLY A 115 -9.86 -10.88 9.83
C GLY A 115 -10.11 -9.39 10.10
N TYR A 116 -11.03 -8.82 9.32
CA TYR A 116 -11.53 -7.46 9.55
C TYR A 116 -12.12 -7.30 10.96
N ASP A 117 -12.13 -6.06 11.45
CA ASP A 117 -12.66 -5.69 12.77
C ASP A 117 -12.05 -6.49 13.93
N ASN A 118 -10.78 -6.91 13.77
CA ASN A 118 -10.06 -7.76 14.73
C ASN A 118 -10.79 -9.10 15.01
N SER A 119 -11.49 -9.62 14.00
CA SER A 119 -12.12 -10.95 14.06
C SER A 119 -11.08 -12.04 14.26
N SER A 120 -11.37 -13.00 15.13
CA SER A 120 -10.55 -14.22 15.31
C SER A 120 -10.68 -15.22 14.16
N GLN A 121 -11.46 -14.88 13.13
CA GLN A 121 -11.60 -15.66 11.91
C GLN A 121 -10.98 -14.89 10.74
N PRO A 122 -10.11 -15.51 9.94
CA PRO A 122 -9.59 -14.91 8.73
C PRO A 122 -10.70 -14.46 7.77
N SER A 123 -10.41 -13.44 7.00
CA SER A 123 -11.32 -12.84 6.02
C SER A 123 -10.83 -13.04 4.60
N LYS A 124 -11.76 -12.95 3.65
CA LYS A 124 -11.43 -12.71 2.24
C LYS A 124 -11.01 -11.26 2.13
N GLU A 125 -9.72 -11.00 2.34
CA GLU A 125 -9.17 -9.66 2.27
C GLU A 125 -9.36 -9.09 0.85
N TYR A 126 -9.70 -7.81 0.79
CA TYR A 126 -10.17 -7.11 -0.40
C TYR A 126 -9.19 -7.18 -1.59
N ASN A 127 -7.89 -6.94 -1.40
CA ASN A 127 -6.90 -6.95 -2.48
C ASN A 127 -6.75 -8.36 -3.09
N ILE A 128 -6.84 -9.41 -2.26
CA ILE A 128 -6.88 -10.80 -2.72
C ILE A 128 -8.20 -11.13 -3.43
N TYR A 129 -9.33 -10.81 -2.80
CA TYR A 129 -10.66 -11.24 -3.26
C TYR A 129 -11.07 -10.55 -4.56
N THR A 130 -10.60 -9.32 -4.80
CA THR A 130 -10.92 -8.56 -6.01
C THR A 130 -10.44 -9.27 -7.28
N ASP A 131 -9.30 -9.94 -7.24
CA ASP A 131 -8.79 -10.75 -8.35
C ASP A 131 -7.98 -11.95 -7.82
N ILE A 132 -8.72 -13.01 -7.52
CA ILE A 132 -8.19 -14.25 -6.96
C ILE A 132 -7.13 -14.87 -7.90
N SER A 133 -7.33 -14.78 -9.21
CA SER A 133 -6.44 -15.42 -10.18
C SER A 133 -5.06 -14.75 -10.22
N SER A 134 -5.04 -13.42 -10.17
CA SER A 134 -3.82 -12.63 -10.09
C SER A 134 -3.12 -12.80 -8.74
N ALA A 135 -3.88 -12.79 -7.64
CA ALA A 135 -3.34 -13.06 -6.31
C ALA A 135 -2.72 -14.46 -6.21
N GLN A 136 -3.36 -15.49 -6.77
CA GLN A 136 -2.79 -16.84 -6.86
C GLN A 136 -1.47 -16.86 -7.63
N ARG A 137 -1.36 -16.10 -8.72
CA ARG A 137 -0.11 -16.01 -9.49
C ARG A 137 1.02 -15.38 -8.68
N ILE A 138 0.74 -14.30 -7.96
CA ILE A 138 1.72 -13.64 -7.09
C ILE A 138 2.18 -14.58 -5.97
N PHE A 139 1.24 -15.25 -5.29
CA PHE A 139 1.58 -16.14 -4.17
C PHE A 139 2.32 -17.40 -4.60
N ASN A 140 2.13 -17.86 -5.85
CA ASN A 140 2.87 -19.00 -6.40
C ASN A 140 4.23 -18.64 -7.02
N SER A 141 4.58 -17.35 -7.07
CA SER A 141 5.81 -16.84 -7.68
C SER A 141 7.01 -16.90 -6.73
N SER A 142 8.21 -17.12 -7.27
CA SER A 142 9.45 -17.28 -6.50
C SER A 142 10.21 -15.95 -6.38
N TRP A 143 9.68 -15.03 -5.58
CA TRP A 143 10.32 -13.73 -5.30
C TRP A 143 11.65 -13.88 -4.57
N ALA A 144 12.57 -12.93 -4.78
CA ALA A 144 13.83 -12.83 -4.03
C ALA A 144 13.56 -12.67 -2.53
N TYR A 145 12.51 -11.91 -2.22
CA TYR A 145 11.94 -11.77 -0.89
C TYR A 145 10.46 -11.46 -1.05
N PHE A 146 9.61 -12.08 -0.23
CA PHE A 146 8.19 -11.79 -0.21
C PHE A 146 7.77 -11.38 1.20
N GLY A 147 7.53 -10.09 1.41
CA GLY A 147 7.04 -9.50 2.65
C GLY A 147 5.53 -9.24 2.57
N LEU A 148 4.78 -9.82 3.50
CA LEU A 148 3.33 -9.71 3.57
C LEU A 148 2.91 -8.93 4.82
N ALA A 149 2.13 -7.87 4.62
CA ALA A 149 1.41 -7.13 5.64
C ALA A 149 -0.09 -7.51 5.59
N PRO A 150 -0.51 -8.53 6.35
CA PRO A 150 -1.91 -8.99 6.37
C PRO A 150 -2.75 -8.28 7.43
N LEU A 151 -4.07 -8.53 7.40
CA LEU A 151 -5.02 -8.05 8.40
C LEU A 151 -4.64 -8.36 9.85
N ASP A 152 -3.86 -9.42 10.08
CA ASP A 152 -3.28 -9.78 11.38
C ASP A 152 -2.57 -8.62 12.08
N THR A 153 -2.00 -7.69 11.31
CA THR A 153 -1.31 -6.51 11.84
C THR A 153 -1.87 -5.21 11.31
N THR A 154 -2.26 -5.16 10.05
CA THR A 154 -2.71 -3.90 9.42
C THR A 154 -3.99 -3.36 10.05
N ILE A 155 -4.84 -4.19 10.65
CA ILE A 155 -6.09 -3.74 11.29
C ILE A 155 -5.86 -2.78 12.48
N PHE A 156 -4.66 -2.81 13.08
CA PHE A 156 -4.29 -1.92 14.19
C PHE A 156 -3.54 -0.66 13.74
N MET A 157 -3.19 -0.53 12.45
CA MET A 157 -2.42 0.59 11.93
C MET A 157 -3.23 1.88 11.99
N GLN A 158 -3.15 2.60 13.12
CA GLN A 158 -3.74 3.91 13.31
C GLN A 158 -2.75 4.83 14.02
N PHE A 159 -2.71 6.10 13.61
CA PHE A 159 -1.98 7.17 14.29
C PHE A 159 -2.98 8.11 14.94
N TYR A 160 -2.81 8.34 16.25
CA TYR A 160 -3.76 9.09 17.07
C TYR A 160 -3.06 9.72 18.28
N GLY A 161 -3.79 10.54 19.04
CA GLY A 161 -3.30 11.18 20.27
C GLY A 161 -2.18 12.18 19.98
N SER A 162 -1.23 12.32 20.91
CA SER A 162 -0.18 13.34 20.83
C SER A 162 0.68 13.28 19.57
N LEU A 163 0.88 12.09 19.00
CA LEU A 163 1.57 11.92 17.72
C LEU A 163 0.80 12.61 16.58
N TRP A 164 -0.50 12.36 16.48
CA TRP A 164 -1.35 12.96 15.44
C TRP A 164 -1.57 14.45 15.71
N GLU A 165 -1.78 14.86 16.96
CA GLU A 165 -1.91 16.28 17.34
C GLU A 165 -0.67 17.07 16.92
N LYS A 166 0.53 16.52 17.17
CA LYS A 166 1.79 17.11 16.70
C LYS A 166 1.78 17.23 15.17
N PHE A 167 1.48 16.16 14.45
CA PHE A 167 1.44 16.19 12.98
C PHE A 167 0.43 17.23 12.45
N TYR A 168 -0.80 17.21 12.95
CA TYR A 168 -1.87 18.14 12.58
C TYR A 168 -1.50 19.60 12.84
N SER A 169 -0.75 19.90 13.91
CA SER A 169 -0.31 21.26 14.22
C SER A 169 0.55 21.91 13.11
N TYR A 170 1.21 21.11 12.27
CA TYR A 170 1.99 21.59 11.13
C TYR A 170 1.16 21.88 9.87
N ARG A 171 -0.15 21.61 9.87
CA ARG A 171 -1.01 21.76 8.67
C ARG A 171 -0.89 23.12 7.98
N ASN A 172 -0.75 24.20 8.74
CA ASN A 172 -0.66 25.56 8.19
C ASN A 172 0.80 26.04 7.97
N GLN A 173 1.79 25.19 8.23
CA GLN A 173 3.22 25.53 8.20
C GLN A 173 4.03 24.63 7.25
N ASN A 174 3.51 23.44 6.91
CA ASN A 174 4.16 22.47 6.05
C ASN A 174 3.19 22.02 4.95
N LYS A 175 3.55 22.26 3.68
CA LYS A 175 2.72 21.94 2.51
C LYS A 175 2.43 20.44 2.33
N TYR A 176 3.32 19.55 2.80
CA TYR A 176 3.12 18.10 2.72
C TYR A 176 2.11 17.63 3.76
N VAL A 177 2.22 18.16 4.98
CA VAL A 177 1.21 17.95 6.03
C VAL A 177 -0.14 18.51 5.56
N GLN A 178 -0.16 19.73 5.01
CA GLN A 178 -1.35 20.34 4.46
C GLN A 178 -2.03 19.45 3.41
N LEU A 179 -1.25 18.95 2.44
CA LEU A 179 -1.74 18.02 1.41
C LEU A 179 -2.42 16.79 2.02
N ILE A 180 -1.79 16.16 3.00
CA ILE A 180 -2.31 14.93 3.61
C ILE A 180 -3.60 15.21 4.37
N ILE A 181 -3.64 16.28 5.18
CA ILE A 181 -4.84 16.61 5.95
C ILE A 181 -5.97 17.05 5.02
N ASP A 182 -5.71 17.83 3.97
CA ASP A 182 -6.73 18.34 3.07
C ASP A 182 -7.37 17.22 2.24
N SER A 183 -6.54 16.34 1.66
CA SER A 183 -7.03 15.16 0.93
C SER A 183 -7.80 14.20 1.84
N TYR A 184 -7.28 13.95 3.05
CA TYR A 184 -7.95 13.11 4.04
C TYR A 184 -9.28 13.71 4.53
N THR A 185 -9.37 15.03 4.69
CA THR A 185 -10.60 15.72 5.08
C THR A 185 -11.70 15.55 4.02
N ILE A 186 -11.32 15.67 2.75
CA ILE A 186 -12.24 15.42 1.62
C ILE A 186 -12.66 13.95 1.60
N TRP A 187 -11.71 13.02 1.71
CA TRP A 187 -12.00 11.58 1.79
C TRP A 187 -12.99 11.26 2.94
N TYR A 188 -12.76 11.84 4.12
CA TYR A 188 -13.59 11.63 5.31
C TYR A 188 -15.03 12.10 5.08
N ASN A 189 -15.18 13.31 4.53
CA ASN A 189 -16.48 13.92 4.26
C ASN A 189 -17.26 13.21 3.14
N ASN A 190 -16.55 12.70 2.13
CA ASN A 190 -17.13 12.01 0.97
C ASN A 190 -17.44 10.53 1.22
N GLY A 191 -17.58 10.14 2.49
CA GLY A 191 -18.04 8.81 2.91
C GLY A 191 -16.98 7.97 3.60
N GLY A 192 -15.71 8.42 3.63
CA GLY A 192 -14.61 7.73 4.30
C GLY A 192 -14.86 7.50 5.80
N LYS A 193 -15.57 8.40 6.45
CA LYS A 193 -16.02 8.28 7.86
C LYS A 193 -16.84 7.03 8.18
N HIS A 194 -17.38 6.34 7.17
CA HIS A 194 -18.19 5.13 7.34
C HIS A 194 -17.37 3.84 7.28
N TYR A 195 -16.08 3.90 6.95
CA TYR A 195 -15.21 2.73 7.04
C TYR A 195 -14.84 2.41 8.48
N GLY A 196 -14.70 1.11 8.77
CA GLY A 196 -14.36 0.61 10.10
C GLY A 196 -12.97 1.04 10.57
N ALA A 197 -12.89 1.36 11.86
CA ALA A 197 -11.65 1.57 12.58
C ALA A 197 -11.80 1.09 14.02
N LEU A 198 -10.69 0.66 14.63
CA LEU A 198 -10.71 0.16 16.00
C LEU A 198 -10.62 1.29 17.04
N LYS A 199 -10.13 2.47 16.63
CA LYS A 199 -10.16 3.71 17.39
C LYS A 199 -11.00 4.77 16.66
N PRO A 200 -11.75 5.63 17.38
CA PRO A 200 -12.42 6.78 16.78
C PRO A 200 -11.42 7.65 16.00
N PHE A 201 -11.85 8.21 14.89
CA PHE A 201 -10.99 9.02 14.03
C PHE A 201 -11.76 10.17 13.38
N SER A 202 -11.01 11.24 13.10
CA SER A 202 -11.38 12.34 12.21
C SER A 202 -10.08 12.99 11.75
N PRO A 203 -10.08 13.79 10.67
CA PRO A 203 -8.89 14.53 10.23
C PRO A 203 -8.15 15.26 11.35
N GLU A 204 -8.86 15.76 12.35
CA GLU A 204 -8.32 16.50 13.51
C GLU A 204 -7.75 15.58 14.61
N ASN A 205 -8.29 14.36 14.77
CA ASN A 205 -8.06 13.55 15.98
C ASN A 205 -7.31 12.24 15.73
N GLY A 206 -7.24 11.77 14.48
CA GLY A 206 -6.46 10.58 14.12
C GLY A 206 -6.78 10.02 12.75
N THR A 207 -5.98 9.04 12.32
CA THR A 207 -6.21 8.33 11.06
C THR A 207 -7.31 7.28 11.20
N SER A 208 -7.97 6.97 10.09
CA SER A 208 -8.59 5.66 9.90
C SER A 208 -7.53 4.55 9.93
N ILE A 209 -7.92 3.30 9.68
CA ILE A 209 -6.94 2.22 9.52
C ILE A 209 -6.09 2.50 8.27
N MET A 210 -4.77 2.58 8.46
CA MET A 210 -3.74 2.85 7.46
C MET A 210 -3.14 1.54 6.96
N TYR A 211 -3.98 0.69 6.34
CA TYR A 211 -3.61 -0.66 5.91
C TYR A 211 -2.28 -0.68 5.13
N ASP A 212 -2.19 0.17 4.11
CA ASP A 212 -1.10 0.19 3.14
C ASP A 212 0.23 0.68 3.69
N VAL A 213 0.19 1.52 4.74
CA VAL A 213 1.39 2.13 5.34
C VAL A 213 2.33 1.06 5.90
N LEU A 214 1.80 -0.06 6.39
CA LEU A 214 2.64 -1.13 6.90
C LEU A 214 3.48 -1.77 5.79
N ALA A 215 2.91 -2.05 4.60
CA ALA A 215 3.68 -2.62 3.49
C ALA A 215 4.82 -1.70 3.04
N VAL A 216 4.56 -0.39 2.97
CA VAL A 216 5.59 0.63 2.66
C VAL A 216 6.67 0.67 3.74
N PHE A 217 6.26 0.63 5.03
CA PHE A 217 7.21 0.62 6.14
C PHE A 217 8.10 -0.63 6.15
N LEU A 218 7.54 -1.80 5.84
CA LEU A 218 8.31 -3.05 5.71
C LEU A 218 9.34 -2.96 4.59
N ALA A 219 8.96 -2.37 3.44
CA ALA A 219 9.87 -2.16 2.32
C ALA A 219 11.02 -1.21 2.70
N ALA A 220 10.70 -0.09 3.35
CA ALA A 220 11.69 0.91 3.78
C ALA A 220 12.62 0.41 4.89
N SER A 221 12.14 -0.52 5.74
CA SER A 221 12.90 -1.04 6.88
C SER A 221 13.62 -2.35 6.59
N TYR A 222 13.49 -2.91 5.38
CA TYR A 222 14.14 -4.17 5.01
C TYR A 222 15.68 -4.05 5.04
N PRO A 223 16.42 -5.04 5.58
CA PRO A 223 15.96 -6.32 6.16
C PRO A 223 15.69 -6.28 7.68
N SER A 224 15.69 -5.10 8.30
CA SER A 224 15.76 -4.90 9.76
C SER A 224 14.43 -4.43 10.37
N VAL A 225 13.35 -5.16 10.15
CA VAL A 225 12.04 -4.86 10.73
C VAL A 225 12.00 -5.27 12.21
N SER A 226 12.13 -4.30 13.12
CA SER A 226 12.21 -4.55 14.57
C SER A 226 10.87 -4.43 15.32
N THR A 227 9.83 -3.88 14.71
CA THR A 227 8.53 -3.62 15.36
C THR A 227 7.55 -4.80 15.24
N MET A 228 7.86 -5.79 14.40
CA MET A 228 6.98 -6.88 14.02
C MET A 228 7.51 -8.24 14.50
N ILE A 229 6.59 -9.17 14.72
CA ILE A 229 6.87 -10.60 14.77
C ILE A 229 6.65 -11.12 13.35
N ASN A 230 7.74 -11.49 12.69
CA ASN A 230 7.71 -12.04 11.34
C ASN A 230 7.80 -13.58 11.40
N GLN A 231 6.96 -14.25 10.61
CA GLN A 231 7.01 -15.70 10.43
C GLN A 231 7.12 -16.03 8.94
N GLN A 232 7.97 -16.99 8.61
CA GLN A 232 7.96 -17.56 7.27
C GLN A 232 6.90 -18.66 7.20
N LEU A 233 5.83 -18.43 6.44
CA LEU A 233 4.69 -19.33 6.34
C LEU A 233 4.52 -19.84 4.89
N PRO A 234 4.21 -21.12 4.68
CA PRO A 234 3.89 -21.64 3.35
C PRO A 234 2.44 -21.27 3.01
N LEU A 235 2.23 -20.19 2.25
CA LEU A 235 0.90 -19.65 1.97
C LEU A 235 0.41 -20.00 0.57
N ILE A 236 -0.91 -20.16 0.45
CA ILE A 236 -1.66 -20.20 -0.82
C ILE A 236 -2.82 -19.20 -0.77
N VAL A 237 -3.29 -18.79 -1.95
CA VAL A 237 -4.59 -18.16 -2.14
C VAL A 237 -5.59 -19.20 -2.62
N THR A 238 -6.65 -19.45 -1.85
CA THR A 238 -7.67 -20.43 -2.20
C THR A 238 -8.55 -19.94 -3.34
N SER A 239 -9.25 -20.86 -4.02
CA SER A 239 -10.16 -20.53 -5.13
C SER A 239 -11.34 -19.63 -4.73
N ASP A 240 -11.63 -19.54 -3.43
CA ASP A 240 -12.66 -18.68 -2.88
C ASP A 240 -12.11 -17.41 -2.21
N GLY A 241 -10.80 -17.13 -2.32
CA GLY A 241 -10.18 -15.85 -1.97
C GLY A 241 -9.64 -15.72 -0.54
N PHE A 242 -9.40 -16.82 0.16
CA PHE A 242 -8.68 -16.79 1.45
C PHE A 242 -7.18 -16.95 1.26
N THR A 243 -6.40 -16.32 2.13
CA THR A 243 -4.98 -16.65 2.31
C THR A 243 -4.86 -17.74 3.37
N LYS A 244 -4.32 -18.91 3.01
CA LYS A 244 -4.23 -20.06 3.94
C LYS A 244 -2.84 -20.65 4.00
N ILE A 245 -2.46 -21.12 5.19
CA ILE A 245 -1.28 -21.94 5.39
C ILE A 245 -1.53 -23.31 4.76
N ASN A 246 -0.62 -23.73 3.88
CA ASN A 246 -0.65 -25.04 3.24
C ASN A 246 0.79 -25.55 3.04
N SER A 247 1.19 -26.56 3.83
CA SER A 247 2.55 -27.09 3.81
C SER A 247 2.91 -27.91 2.56
N THR A 248 1.92 -28.31 1.76
CA THR A 248 2.14 -29.13 0.55
C THR A 248 2.37 -28.26 -0.68
N PHE A 249 1.55 -27.22 -0.85
CA PHE A 249 1.54 -26.40 -2.07
C PHE A 249 1.98 -24.96 -1.85
N GLY A 250 2.01 -24.49 -0.60
CA GLY A 250 2.32 -23.11 -0.28
C GLY A 250 3.78 -22.75 -0.52
N LYS A 251 3.99 -21.55 -1.04
CA LYS A 251 5.33 -20.94 -1.16
C LYS A 251 5.67 -20.19 0.13
N PRO A 252 6.96 -20.13 0.51
CA PRO A 252 7.38 -19.40 1.70
C PRO A 252 7.14 -17.90 1.52
N VAL A 253 6.39 -17.31 2.45
CA VAL A 253 6.12 -15.87 2.54
C VAL A 253 6.54 -15.38 3.92
N ASN A 254 7.21 -14.22 3.99
CA ASN A 254 7.59 -13.59 5.26
C ASN A 254 6.44 -12.69 5.71
N VAL A 255 5.67 -13.18 6.67
CA VAL A 255 4.41 -12.58 7.11
C VAL A 255 4.61 -11.84 8.42
N SER A 256 4.21 -10.57 8.47
CA SER A 256 4.11 -9.82 9.72
C SER A 256 2.80 -10.18 10.44
N VAL A 257 2.88 -11.18 11.32
CA VAL A 257 1.70 -11.81 11.96
C VAL A 257 1.27 -11.13 13.26
N ALA A 258 2.15 -10.35 13.89
CA ALA A 258 1.85 -9.58 15.09
C ALA A 258 2.86 -8.44 15.26
N PHE A 259 2.55 -7.50 16.16
CA PHE A 259 3.53 -6.54 16.66
C PHE A 259 4.34 -7.14 17.82
N GLN A 260 5.57 -6.64 18.03
CA GLN A 260 6.43 -7.07 19.16
C GLN A 260 5.83 -6.72 20.53
N THR A 261 5.01 -5.68 20.59
CA THR A 261 4.39 -5.20 21.81
C THR A 261 3.02 -5.86 22.00
N LYS A 262 2.66 -6.15 23.26
CA LYS A 262 1.36 -6.75 23.60
C LYS A 262 0.20 -5.82 23.23
N ASP A 263 0.37 -4.52 23.46
CA ASP A 263 -0.54 -3.51 22.95
C ASP A 263 -0.05 -3.07 21.57
N PRO A 264 -0.72 -3.46 20.47
CA PRO A 264 -0.25 -3.20 19.12
C PRO A 264 -0.05 -1.70 18.85
N TYR A 265 -0.81 -0.84 19.53
CA TYR A 265 -0.72 0.60 19.32
C TYR A 265 0.59 1.21 19.83
N ILE A 266 1.32 0.56 20.74
CA ILE A 266 2.68 1.02 21.10
C ILE A 266 3.59 0.90 19.87
N SER A 267 3.52 -0.23 19.16
CA SER A 267 4.30 -0.44 17.94
C SER A 267 3.84 0.47 16.79
N THR A 268 2.53 0.69 16.61
CA THR A 268 2.06 1.59 15.55
C THR A 268 2.44 3.04 15.81
N GLN A 269 2.50 3.48 17.08
CA GLN A 269 3.01 4.81 17.44
C GLN A 269 4.49 4.95 17.11
N PHE A 270 5.32 3.92 17.34
CA PHE A 270 6.72 3.94 16.90
C PHE A 270 6.87 4.06 15.37
N ILE A 271 6.08 3.29 14.62
CA ILE A 271 6.04 3.38 13.15
C ILE A 271 5.59 4.79 12.73
N GLY A 272 4.55 5.31 13.37
CA GLY A 272 3.99 6.62 13.10
C GLY A 272 4.95 7.76 13.37
N ILE A 273 5.80 7.68 14.41
CA ILE A 273 6.90 8.64 14.63
C ILE A 273 7.81 8.66 13.40
N THR A 274 8.26 7.50 12.92
CA THR A 274 9.16 7.41 11.75
C THR A 274 8.48 7.98 10.50
N VAL A 275 7.24 7.59 10.23
CA VAL A 275 6.51 7.99 9.02
C VAL A 275 6.15 9.48 9.05
N LEU A 276 5.47 9.94 10.11
CA LEU A 276 4.95 11.31 10.18
C LEU A 276 6.07 12.34 10.35
N GLU A 277 7.14 12.04 11.10
CA GLU A 277 8.28 12.95 11.21
C GLU A 277 9.04 13.07 9.88
N SER A 278 9.15 11.99 9.09
CA SER A 278 9.79 12.08 7.76
C SER A 278 9.05 13.06 6.83
N ILE A 279 7.73 13.15 6.94
CA ILE A 279 6.90 14.09 6.18
C ILE A 279 7.12 15.53 6.67
N ILE A 280 7.13 15.74 7.99
CA ILE A 280 7.36 17.07 8.58
C ILE A 280 8.76 17.60 8.21
N MET A 281 9.76 16.72 8.18
CA MET A 281 11.16 17.05 7.88
C MET A 281 11.50 17.04 6.38
N SER A 282 10.54 16.69 5.51
CA SER A 282 10.78 16.69 4.06
C SER A 282 11.11 18.11 3.59
N PRO A 283 12.16 18.28 2.76
CA PRO A 283 12.62 19.59 2.29
C PRO A 283 11.62 20.28 1.34
#